data_AF-A0A1V6T1U6-F1
#
_entry.id   AF-A0A1V6T1U6-F1
#
_cell.length_a   1.000
_cell.length_b   1.000
_cell.length_c   1.000
_cell.angle_alpha   90.00
_cell.angle_beta   90.00
_cell.angle_gamma   90.00
#
_symmetry.space_group_name_H-M   'P 1'
#
loop_
_entity.id
_entity.type
_entity.pdbx_description
1 polymer ?
#
loop_
_entity_poly.entity_id
_entity_poly.type
_entity_poly.pdbx_seq_one_letter_code
_entity_poly.pdbx_strand_id
1 'polypeptide(L)'
;MESDEYPPMSGGNTIATATVLLETGMDGKCKAVAFEKVPAFVFALDYKVEDLGLGTVSVDIAWGGIIYATVDATSLGIRINNQNGPKLIEYGERIKHALQQASFIPVHPENESRGREYSCGFSRKI
;
A
#
# COMPACT_ATOMS: atom_id res chain seq x y z
N MET A 1 -9.39 10.29 15.68
CA MET A 1 -8.09 9.61 15.58
C MET A 1 -7.38 10.28 14.42
N GLU A 2 -6.56 11.27 14.74
CA GLU A 2 -5.74 11.98 13.76
C GLU A 2 -4.58 11.05 13.36
N SER A 3 -4.12 11.10 12.12
CA SER A 3 -2.96 10.32 11.70
C SER A 3 -1.70 10.97 12.27
N ASP A 4 -0.92 10.23 13.07
CA ASP A 4 0.33 10.71 13.66
C ASP A 4 1.44 10.97 12.61
N GLU A 5 1.27 10.49 11.38
CA GLU A 5 2.24 10.60 10.29
C GLU A 5 1.54 10.92 8.96
N TYR A 6 2.07 11.92 8.25
CA TYR A 6 1.55 12.33 6.94
C TYR A 6 2.26 11.56 5.83
N PRO A 7 1.53 10.82 4.98
CA PRO A 7 2.16 10.12 3.88
C PRO A 7 2.74 11.13 2.87
N PRO A 8 3.93 10.87 2.33
CA PRO A 8 4.56 11.76 1.35
C PRO A 8 3.75 11.92 0.05
N MET A 9 2.83 10.99 -0.26
CA MET A 9 1.88 11.11 -1.37
C MET A 9 0.62 10.25 -1.15
N SER A 10 -0.56 10.77 -1.53
CA SER A 10 -1.84 10.04 -1.53
C SER A 10 -2.60 10.29 -2.84
N GLY A 11 -2.69 9.26 -3.69
CA GLY A 11 -3.35 9.40 -4.99
C GLY A 11 -4.86 9.67 -4.91
N GLY A 12 -5.55 9.08 -3.93
CA GLY A 12 -6.97 9.33 -3.70
C GLY A 12 -7.24 10.77 -3.28
N ASN A 13 -6.41 11.31 -2.39
CA ASN A 13 -6.53 12.71 -1.96
C ASN A 13 -6.21 13.66 -3.12
N THR A 14 -5.19 13.38 -3.94
CA THR A 14 -4.89 14.17 -5.13
C THR A 14 -6.08 14.24 -6.10
N ILE A 15 -6.74 13.10 -6.36
CA ILE A 15 -7.94 13.04 -7.21
C ILE A 15 -9.09 13.84 -6.58
N ALA A 16 -9.33 13.68 -5.29
CA ALA A 16 -10.40 14.38 -4.58
C ALA A 16 -10.21 15.90 -4.61
N THR A 17 -9.01 16.38 -4.30
CA THR A 17 -8.67 17.81 -4.35
C THR A 17 -8.84 18.38 -5.75
N ALA A 18 -8.33 17.72 -6.79
CA ALA A 18 -8.48 18.16 -8.16
C ALA A 18 -9.96 18.22 -8.59
N THR A 19 -10.75 17.22 -8.20
CA THR A 19 -12.19 17.17 -8.49
C THR A 19 -12.92 18.35 -7.86
N VAL A 20 -12.69 18.62 -6.57
CA VAL A 20 -13.32 19.75 -5.86
C VAL A 20 -12.93 21.09 -6.50
N LEU A 21 -11.67 21.29 -6.87
CA LEU A 21 -11.24 22.54 -7.50
C LEU A 21 -11.91 22.75 -8.87
N LEU A 22 -12.00 21.70 -9.68
CA LEU A 22 -12.68 21.75 -10.98
C LEU A 22 -14.17 22.07 -10.83
N GLU A 23 -14.85 21.39 -9.91
CA GLU A 23 -16.30 21.55 -9.70
C GLU A 23 -16.68 22.88 -9.02
N THR A 24 -15.80 23.46 -8.18
CA THR A 24 -16.14 24.65 -7.39
C THR A 24 -15.67 25.99 -7.96
N GLY A 25 -14.89 26.01 -9.05
CA GLY A 25 -14.48 27.30 -9.59
C GLY A 25 -13.58 27.34 -10.82
N MET A 26 -13.22 26.21 -11.43
CA MET A 26 -12.27 26.21 -12.55
C MET A 26 -12.88 25.79 -13.89
N ASP A 27 -13.68 24.72 -13.97
CA ASP A 27 -14.35 24.33 -15.21
C ASP A 27 -15.40 23.22 -15.02
N GLY A 28 -16.68 23.54 -15.30
CA GLY A 28 -17.77 22.59 -15.50
C GLY A 28 -17.90 21.41 -14.52
N LYS A 29 -18.63 20.36 -14.93
CA LYS A 29 -18.76 19.13 -14.15
C LYS A 29 -17.59 18.21 -14.46
N CYS A 30 -16.73 17.93 -13.47
CA CYS A 30 -15.62 17.00 -13.60
C CYS A 30 -16.12 15.58 -13.94
N LYS A 31 -15.50 14.93 -14.94
CA LYS A 31 -15.83 13.54 -15.32
C LYS A 31 -14.77 12.53 -14.86
N ALA A 32 -13.50 12.92 -14.93
CA ALA A 32 -12.36 12.10 -14.54
C ALA A 32 -11.14 12.98 -14.27
N VAL A 33 -10.26 12.50 -13.40
CA VAL A 33 -8.95 13.11 -13.12
C VAL A 33 -7.88 12.07 -13.42
N ALA A 34 -6.84 12.48 -14.13
CA ALA A 34 -5.62 11.71 -14.33
C ALA A 34 -4.42 12.59 -13.97
N PHE A 35 -3.38 11.98 -13.39
CA PHE A 35 -2.16 12.68 -13.02
C PHE A 35 -0.97 11.74 -13.13
N GLU A 36 0.21 12.31 -13.39
CA GLU A 36 1.46 11.56 -13.40
C GLU A 36 1.97 11.39 -11.96
N LYS A 37 2.25 10.15 -11.57
CA LYS A 37 2.83 9.84 -10.27
C LYS A 37 4.36 9.92 -10.33
N VAL A 38 4.97 9.93 -9.14
CA VAL A 38 6.41 9.65 -8.99
C VAL A 38 6.75 8.29 -9.60
N PRO A 39 8.01 8.05 -10.02
CA PRO A 39 8.45 6.75 -10.49
C PRO A 39 8.12 5.64 -9.49
N ALA A 40 7.56 4.53 -9.99
CA ALA A 40 7.27 3.34 -9.21
C ALA A 40 8.27 2.23 -9.57
N PHE A 41 8.71 1.46 -8.58
CA PHE A 41 9.68 0.39 -8.77
C PHE A 41 9.52 -0.70 -7.71
N VAL A 42 10.06 -1.88 -7.98
CA VAL A 42 9.99 -3.04 -7.09
C VAL A 42 11.26 -3.15 -6.27
N PHE A 43 11.12 -3.35 -4.96
CA PHE A 43 12.23 -3.65 -4.04
C PHE A 43 12.52 -5.15 -4.00
N ALA A 44 11.47 -5.97 -3.89
CA ALA A 44 11.58 -7.42 -3.81
C ALA A 44 10.32 -8.09 -4.36
N LEU A 45 10.48 -9.24 -5.00
CA LEU A 45 9.39 -10.13 -5.40
C LEU A 45 9.45 -11.41 -4.57
N ASP A 46 8.28 -11.96 -4.25
CA ASP A 46 8.12 -13.22 -3.51
C ASP A 46 8.96 -13.30 -2.22
N TYR A 47 9.14 -12.16 -1.53
CA TYR A 47 9.87 -12.08 -0.27
C TYR A 47 9.13 -12.87 0.81
N LYS A 48 9.87 -13.71 1.55
CA LYS A 48 9.29 -14.60 2.56
C LYS A 48 9.32 -13.92 3.92
N VAL A 49 8.13 -13.77 4.50
CA VAL A 49 7.91 -13.18 5.82
C VAL A 49 7.35 -14.26 6.73
N GLU A 50 7.95 -14.43 7.91
CA GLU A 50 7.48 -15.38 8.92
C GLU A 50 6.51 -14.69 9.88
N ASP A 51 5.30 -15.23 10.01
CA ASP A 51 4.34 -14.84 11.04
C ASP A 51 3.91 -16.06 11.86
N LEU A 52 3.83 -15.90 13.19
CA LEU A 52 3.55 -17.01 14.11
C LEU A 52 2.16 -17.65 13.90
N GLY A 53 1.19 -16.93 13.33
CA GLY A 53 -0.14 -17.44 13.08
C GLY A 53 -0.50 -17.69 11.61
N LEU A 54 0.20 -17.07 10.67
CA LEU A 54 0.00 -17.26 9.23
C LEU A 54 1.04 -18.20 8.60
N GLY A 55 2.14 -18.48 9.30
CA GLY A 55 3.29 -19.20 8.76
C GLY A 55 4.12 -18.32 7.81
N THR A 56 4.76 -18.95 6.83
CA THR A 56 5.53 -18.23 5.80
C THR A 56 4.60 -17.61 4.76
N VAL A 57 4.59 -16.28 4.68
CA VAL A 57 3.82 -15.49 3.72
C VAL A 57 4.74 -14.94 2.63
N SER A 58 4.34 -15.07 1.36
CA SER A 58 5.04 -14.47 0.21
C SER A 58 4.50 -13.06 -0.03
N VAL A 59 5.37 -12.05 -0.08
CA VAL A 59 4.98 -10.66 -0.31
C VAL A 59 5.82 -10.02 -1.41
N ASP A 60 5.19 -9.20 -2.25
CA ASP A 60 5.88 -8.32 -3.19
C ASP A 60 6.01 -6.93 -2.57
N ILE A 61 7.23 -6.40 -2.52
CA ILE A 61 7.53 -5.12 -1.88
C ILE A 61 7.86 -4.11 -2.98
N ALA A 62 7.10 -3.02 -3.07
CA ALA A 62 7.24 -2.02 -4.12
C ALA A 62 7.05 -0.59 -3.62
N TRP A 63 7.67 0.37 -4.31
CA TRP A 63 7.48 1.80 -4.11
C TRP A 63 6.47 2.37 -5.11
N GLY A 64 5.49 3.13 -4.62
CA GLY A 64 4.51 3.85 -5.44
C GLY A 64 4.18 5.26 -4.95
N GLY A 65 5.12 5.87 -4.23
CA GLY A 65 4.91 7.06 -3.40
C GLY A 65 4.97 6.79 -1.90
N ILE A 66 4.62 5.56 -1.51
CA ILE A 66 4.90 4.93 -0.22
C ILE A 66 5.33 3.47 -0.49
N ILE A 67 5.85 2.78 0.52
CA ILE A 67 6.21 1.36 0.40
C ILE A 67 4.97 0.50 0.59
N TYR A 68 4.67 -0.35 -0.39
CA TYR A 68 3.60 -1.33 -0.34
C TYR A 68 4.17 -2.73 -0.22
N ALA A 69 3.66 -3.50 0.73
CA ALA A 69 3.78 -4.95 0.76
C ALA A 69 2.47 -5.54 0.23
N THR A 70 2.53 -6.26 -0.89
CA THR A 70 1.36 -6.85 -1.55
C THR A 70 1.36 -8.36 -1.36
N VAL A 71 0.23 -8.90 -0.92
CA VAL A 71 0.06 -10.34 -0.70
C VAL A 71 -1.06 -10.89 -1.58
N ASP A 72 -0.85 -12.08 -2.13
CA ASP A 72 -1.93 -12.83 -2.78
C ASP A 72 -2.88 -13.37 -1.71
N ALA A 73 -4.10 -12.83 -1.66
CA ALA A 73 -5.10 -13.25 -0.69
C ALA A 73 -5.42 -14.76 -0.78
N THR A 74 -5.32 -15.34 -1.98
CA THR A 74 -5.66 -16.75 -2.16
C THR A 74 -4.65 -17.69 -1.51
N SER A 75 -3.39 -17.28 -1.36
CA SER A 75 -2.37 -18.08 -0.66
C SER A 75 -2.64 -18.19 0.84
N LEU A 76 -3.45 -17.26 1.39
CA LEU A 76 -3.90 -17.28 2.78
C LEU A 76 -5.32 -17.87 2.93
N GLY A 77 -5.88 -18.43 1.86
CA GLY A 77 -7.23 -18.99 1.87
C GLY A 77 -8.33 -17.94 2.09
N ILE A 78 -8.06 -16.66 1.85
CA ILE A 78 -9.02 -15.56 2.03
C ILE A 78 -9.42 -14.94 0.69
N ARG A 79 -10.69 -14.56 0.56
CA ARG A 79 -11.21 -13.85 -0.62
C ARG A 79 -11.36 -12.37 -0.32
N ILE A 80 -10.94 -11.51 -1.25
CA ILE A 80 -11.18 -10.07 -1.14
C ILE A 80 -12.68 -9.79 -1.39
N ASN A 81 -13.41 -9.51 -0.32
CA ASN A 81 -14.80 -9.09 -0.31
C ASN A 81 -15.15 -8.40 1.02
N ASN A 82 -16.33 -7.79 1.11
CA ASN A 82 -16.74 -7.04 2.29
C ASN A 82 -16.91 -7.94 3.53
N GLN A 83 -17.32 -9.21 3.37
CA GLN A 83 -17.50 -10.12 4.51
C GLN A 83 -16.16 -10.44 5.20
N ASN A 84 -15.07 -10.45 4.45
CA ASN A 84 -13.73 -10.74 4.95
C ASN A 84 -12.96 -9.49 5.42
N GLY A 85 -13.55 -8.29 5.38
CA GLY A 85 -12.90 -7.04 5.76
C GLY A 85 -12.14 -7.10 7.09
N PRO A 86 -12.74 -7.55 8.21
CA PRO A 86 -12.05 -7.67 9.49
C PRO A 86 -10.82 -8.58 9.45
N LYS A 87 -10.90 -9.73 8.75
CA LYS A 87 -9.77 -10.65 8.59
C LYS A 87 -8.67 -10.09 7.70
N LEU A 88 -9.03 -9.33 6.65
CA LEU A 88 -8.04 -8.66 5.79
C LEU A 88 -7.26 -7.61 6.59
N ILE A 89 -7.93 -6.85 7.46
CA ILE A 89 -7.28 -5.90 8.38
C ILE A 89 -6.34 -6.66 9.33
N GLU A 90 -6.84 -7.71 10.00
CA GLU A 90 -6.06 -8.53 10.92
C GLU A 90 -4.79 -9.08 10.25
N TYR A 91 -4.92 -9.69 9.07
CA TYR A 91 -3.78 -10.27 8.37
C TYR A 91 -2.81 -9.19 7.88
N GLY A 92 -3.33 -8.07 7.39
CA GLY A 92 -2.51 -6.93 6.94
C GLY A 92 -1.66 -6.36 8.07
N GLU A 93 -2.23 -6.18 9.26
CA GLU A 93 -1.50 -5.71 10.45
C GLU A 93 -0.44 -6.71 10.90
N ARG A 94 -0.75 -8.02 10.91
CA ARG A 94 0.23 -9.07 11.25
C ARG A 94 1.42 -9.06 10.29
N ILE A 95 1.16 -9.00 9.00
CA ILE A 95 2.20 -8.98 7.96
C ILE A 95 3.02 -7.68 8.04
N LYS A 96 2.37 -6.52 8.26
CA LYS A 96 3.05 -5.24 8.48
C LYS A 96 3.99 -5.32 9.68
N HIS A 97 3.52 -5.85 10.81
CA HIS A 97 4.34 -6.02 12.01
C HIS A 97 5.50 -6.98 11.78
N ALA A 98 5.28 -8.12 11.12
CA ALA A 98 6.33 -9.08 10.79
C ALA A 98 7.40 -8.48 9.88
N LEU A 99 7.01 -7.67 8.88
CA LEU A 99 7.93 -6.94 8.00
C LEU A 99 8.76 -5.87 8.75
N GLN A 100 8.17 -5.21 9.74
CA GLN A 100 8.90 -4.24 10.58
C GLN A 100 9.99 -4.90 11.44
N GLN A 101 9.84 -6.19 11.76
CA GLN A 101 10.84 -6.97 12.50
C GLN A 101 11.79 -7.75 11.59
N ALA A 102 11.52 -7.79 10.28
CA ALA A 102 12.35 -8.51 9.31
C ALA A 102 13.67 -7.79 9.09
N SER A 103 14.70 -8.55 8.69
CA SER A 103 16.03 -7.99 8.39
C SER A 103 16.06 -7.19 7.08
N PHE A 104 15.03 -7.30 6.25
CA PHE A 104 14.95 -6.58 4.99
C PHE A 104 14.52 -5.13 5.21
N ILE A 105 15.38 -4.19 4.82
CA ILE A 105 15.12 -2.75 4.91
C ILE A 105 15.10 -2.18 3.48
N PRO A 106 13.93 -1.81 2.94
CA PRO A 106 13.82 -1.17 1.64
C PRO A 106 14.38 0.26 1.69
N VAL A 107 15.37 0.54 0.84
CA VAL A 107 15.99 1.87 0.76
C VAL A 107 15.66 2.49 -0.59
N HIS A 108 14.99 3.65 -0.57
CA HIS A 108 14.68 4.38 -1.81
C HIS A 108 15.99 4.86 -2.47
N PRO A 109 16.19 4.62 -3.78
CA PRO A 109 17.48 4.78 -4.45
C PRO A 109 18.03 6.21 -4.42
N GLU A 110 17.14 7.21 -4.39
CA GLU A 110 17.51 8.63 -4.39
C GLU A 110 17.27 9.34 -3.05
N ASN A 111 16.69 8.66 -2.05
CA ASN A 111 16.34 9.31 -0.79
C ASN A 111 16.24 8.31 0.39
N GLU A 112 17.35 8.13 1.10
CA GLU A 112 17.50 7.15 2.18
C GLU A 112 16.52 7.35 3.37
N SER A 113 15.98 8.58 3.55
CA SER A 113 15.04 8.88 4.64
C SER A 113 13.64 8.28 4.47
N ARG A 114 13.28 7.78 3.29
CA ARG A 114 11.92 7.28 2.95
C ARG A 114 11.71 5.77 3.17
N GLY A 115 12.55 5.11 3.96
CA GLY A 115 12.75 3.65 3.91
C GLY A 115 12.17 2.78 5.04
N ARG A 116 11.20 3.22 5.85
CA ARG A 116 10.81 2.41 7.04
C ARG A 116 9.34 2.16 7.29
N GLU A 117 8.43 2.81 6.58
CA GLU A 117 7.00 2.61 6.80
C GLU A 117 6.35 1.84 5.65
N TYR A 118 5.69 0.73 6.01
CA TYR A 118 4.99 -0.15 5.08
C TYR A 118 3.48 0.08 5.15
N SER A 119 2.84 0.15 3.99
CA SER A 119 1.42 -0.12 3.83
C SER A 119 1.24 -1.56 3.32
N CYS A 120 0.36 -2.34 3.94
CA CYS A 120 0.07 -3.71 3.48
C CYS A 120 -1.21 -3.73 2.66
N GLY A 121 -1.15 -4.31 1.46
CA GLY A 121 -2.26 -4.47 0.54
C GLY A 121 -2.46 -5.92 0.11
N PHE A 122 -3.68 -6.25 -0.32
CA PHE A 122 -4.01 -7.58 -0.84
C PHE A 122 -4.36 -7.48 -2.31
N SER A 123 -3.85 -8.43 -3.09
CA SER A 123 -4.19 -8.59 -4.50
C SER A 123 -4.77 -9.98 -4.77
N ARG A 124 -5.40 -10.14 -5.93
CA ARG A 124 -5.49 -11.43 -6.58
C ARG A 124 -4.30 -11.54 -7.51
N LYS A 125 -3.49 -12.58 -7.39
CA LYS A 125 -2.52 -12.90 -8.45
C LYS A 125 -3.30 -13.13 -9.74
N ILE A 126 -2.91 -12.41 -10.81
CA ILE A 126 -3.53 -12.49 -12.15
C ILE A 126 -3.10 -13.79 -12.81
#